data_AF-A0A7S2ITB5-F1
#
_entry.id   AF-A0A7S2ITB5-F1
#
_cell.length_a   1.000
_cell.length_b   1.000
_cell.length_c   1.000
_cell.angle_alpha   90.00
_cell.angle_beta   90.00
_cell.angle_gamma   90.00
#
_symmetry.space_group_name_H-M   'P 1'
#
loop_
_entity.id
_entity.type
_entity.pdbx_description
1 polymer ?
#
loop_
_entity_poly.entity_id
_entity_poly.type
_entity_poly.pdbx_seq_one_letter_code
_entity_poly.pdbx_strand_id
1 'polypeptide(L)'
;APRAECVALASAMCILMLHQRNRFDCALPFLARFDARFRISPDVWRLVNAAGGADSPCDAEPGPAADAVVYRYADAVPPPLLSTLKHAFAPRAPFWSETNYQSGSYYSFYFRLTDPPSNAVEQLALTLLPLTGRADDVVGCSWWAHSKTCS
;
A
#
# COMPACT_ATOMS: atom_id res chain seq x y z
N ALA A 1 -24.48 -15.05 0.84
CA ALA A 1 -25.44 -15.24 -0.28
C ALA A 1 -25.02 -14.26 -1.37
N PRO A 2 -24.93 -14.69 -2.65
CA PRO A 2 -24.16 -13.98 -3.67
C PRO A 2 -24.53 -12.50 -3.80
N ARG A 3 -25.82 -12.19 -3.68
CA ARG A 3 -26.33 -10.81 -3.70
C ARG A 3 -25.77 -9.93 -2.57
N ALA A 4 -25.65 -10.44 -1.35
CA ALA A 4 -25.16 -9.68 -0.20
C ALA A 4 -23.67 -9.33 -0.36
N GLU A 5 -22.87 -10.28 -0.87
CA GLU A 5 -21.45 -10.08 -1.16
C GLU A 5 -21.24 -9.06 -2.29
N CYS A 6 -22.01 -9.15 -3.38
CA CYS A 6 -21.98 -8.15 -4.45
C CYS A 6 -22.36 -6.74 -3.96
N VAL A 7 -23.37 -6.64 -3.09
CA VAL A 7 -23.80 -5.35 -2.52
C VAL A 7 -22.74 -4.77 -1.60
N ALA A 8 -22.07 -5.59 -0.78
CA ALA A 8 -20.96 -5.16 0.06
C ALA A 8 -19.79 -4.64 -0.79
N LEU A 9 -19.35 -5.41 -1.80
CA LEU A 9 -18.28 -5.00 -2.69
C LEU A 9 -18.60 -3.70 -3.46
N ALA A 10 -19.80 -3.61 -4.04
CA ALA A 10 -20.24 -2.40 -4.73
C ALA A 10 -20.28 -1.19 -3.79
N SER A 11 -20.71 -1.38 -2.54
CA SER A 11 -20.73 -0.31 -1.54
C SER A 11 -19.33 0.15 -1.17
N ALA A 12 -18.38 -0.77 -1.01
CA ALA A 12 -16.97 -0.44 -0.76
C ALA A 12 -16.35 0.37 -1.91
N MET A 13 -16.62 -0.04 -3.17
CA MET A 13 -16.15 0.69 -4.35
C MET A 13 -16.76 2.09 -4.46
N CYS A 14 -18.06 2.24 -4.20
CA CYS A 14 -18.72 3.55 -4.16
C CYS A 14 -18.08 4.47 -3.10
N ILE A 15 -17.80 3.95 -1.90
CA ILE A 15 -17.14 4.72 -0.83
C ILE A 15 -15.79 5.23 -1.32
N LEU A 16 -14.95 4.34 -1.89
CA LEU A 16 -13.63 4.69 -2.39
C LEU A 16 -13.69 5.78 -3.45
N MET A 17 -14.51 5.60 -4.50
CA MET A 17 -14.63 6.57 -5.59
C MET A 17 -15.16 7.93 -5.13
N LEU A 18 -16.06 7.95 -4.15
CA LEU A 18 -16.61 9.19 -3.59
C LEU A 18 -15.59 9.93 -2.73
N HIS A 19 -14.75 9.21 -1.97
CA HIS A 19 -13.65 9.81 -1.22
C HIS A 19 -12.56 10.37 -2.13
N GLN A 20 -12.21 9.67 -3.21
CA GLN A 20 -11.26 10.16 -4.24
C GLN A 20 -11.73 11.46 -4.91
N ARG A 21 -13.05 11.70 -4.99
CA ARG A 21 -13.64 12.91 -5.58
C ARG A 21 -14.01 13.99 -4.56
N ASN A 22 -13.53 13.87 -3.31
CA ASN A 22 -13.90 14.75 -2.20
C ASN A 22 -15.42 14.86 -1.91
N ARG A 23 -16.22 13.86 -2.32
CA ARG A 23 -17.68 13.81 -2.12
C ARG A 23 -18.04 12.99 -0.89
N PHE A 24 -17.49 13.37 0.26
CA PHE A 24 -17.53 12.56 1.48
C PHE A 24 -18.93 12.32 2.04
N ASP A 25 -19.83 13.31 1.95
CA ASP A 25 -21.19 13.16 2.46
C ASP A 25 -22.04 12.24 1.59
N CYS A 26 -21.75 12.18 0.29
CA CYS A 26 -22.35 11.20 -0.61
C CYS A 26 -21.94 9.76 -0.28
N ALA A 27 -20.82 9.55 0.44
CA ALA A 27 -20.36 8.22 0.84
C ALA A 27 -21.07 7.68 2.09
N LEU A 28 -21.74 8.54 2.88
CA LEU A 28 -22.38 8.17 4.14
C LEU A 28 -23.42 7.04 4.01
N PRO A 29 -24.31 7.02 2.99
CA PRO A 29 -25.28 5.93 2.83
C PRO A 29 -24.61 4.57 2.58
N PHE A 30 -23.42 4.56 1.99
CA PHE A 30 -22.66 3.34 1.73
C PHE A 30 -21.89 2.91 2.97
N LEU A 31 -21.29 3.85 3.71
CA LEU A 31 -20.59 3.59 4.97
C LEU A 31 -21.50 2.99 6.06
N ALA A 32 -22.77 3.39 6.10
CA ALA A 32 -23.76 2.87 7.04
C ALA A 32 -23.94 1.34 6.95
N ARG A 33 -23.53 0.70 5.84
CA ARG A 33 -23.61 -0.76 5.65
C ARG A 33 -22.50 -1.54 6.36
N PHE A 34 -21.44 -0.87 6.80
CA PHE A 34 -20.25 -1.51 7.39
C PHE A 34 -20.13 -1.27 8.89
N ASP A 35 -21.17 -0.72 9.52
CA ASP A 35 -21.15 -0.30 10.94
C ASP A 35 -19.94 0.59 11.28
N ALA A 36 -19.50 1.38 10.30
CA ALA A 36 -18.33 2.23 10.43
C ALA A 36 -18.64 3.40 11.37
N ARG A 37 -18.17 3.31 12.61
CA ARG A 37 -18.39 4.33 13.65
C ARG A 37 -17.53 5.57 13.48
N PHE A 38 -16.39 5.44 12.81
CA PHE A 38 -15.42 6.51 12.60
C PHE A 38 -15.03 6.57 11.13
N ARG A 39 -14.86 7.78 10.61
CA ARG A 39 -14.24 8.02 9.29
C ARG A 39 -13.04 8.95 9.46
N ILE A 40 -12.05 8.78 8.59
CA ILE A 40 -10.95 9.72 8.45
C ILE A 40 -11.53 11.10 8.12
N SER A 41 -10.97 12.16 8.72
CA SER A 41 -11.46 13.53 8.52
C SER A 41 -11.50 13.89 7.02
N PRO A 42 -12.60 14.50 6.54
CA PRO A 42 -12.65 15.09 5.21
C PRO A 42 -11.49 16.04 4.89
N ASP A 43 -10.91 16.72 5.89
CA ASP A 43 -9.73 17.57 5.70
C ASP A 43 -8.48 16.77 5.32
N VAL A 44 -8.28 15.59 5.93
CA VAL A 44 -7.15 14.70 5.61
C VAL A 44 -7.27 14.19 4.17
N TRP A 45 -8.47 13.77 3.76
CA TRP A 45 -8.70 13.35 2.39
C TRP A 45 -8.57 14.49 1.39
N ARG A 46 -9.00 15.70 1.75
CA ARG A 46 -8.79 16.90 0.92
C ARG A 46 -7.31 17.19 0.75
N LEU A 47 -6.49 17.08 1.79
CA LEU A 47 -5.04 17.26 1.69
C LEU A 47 -4.42 16.23 0.72
N VAL A 48 -4.76 14.95 0.87
CA VAL A 48 -4.29 13.88 -0.03
C VAL A 48 -4.71 14.12 -1.48
N ASN A 49 -5.94 14.55 -1.71
CA ASN A 49 -6.47 14.76 -3.07
C ASN A 49 -6.07 16.13 -3.66
N ALA A 50 -5.76 17.13 -2.84
CA ALA A 50 -5.26 18.45 -3.26
C ALA A 50 -3.77 18.40 -3.61
N ALA A 51 -3.01 17.45 -3.04
CA ALA A 51 -1.63 17.17 -3.44
C ALA A 51 -1.50 16.67 -4.89
N GLY A 52 -2.61 16.47 -5.61
CA GLY A 52 -2.62 16.31 -7.07
C GLY A 52 -2.35 17.60 -7.86
N GLY A 53 -2.12 18.74 -7.20
CA GLY A 53 -1.79 20.02 -7.85
C GLY A 53 -0.85 20.96 -7.09
N ALA A 54 -0.33 20.55 -5.93
CA ALA A 54 0.71 21.28 -5.22
C ALA A 54 1.61 20.26 -4.55
N ASP A 55 2.87 20.26 -4.97
CA ASP A 55 4.04 19.60 -4.39
C ASP A 55 3.68 18.43 -3.49
N SER A 56 3.57 17.26 -4.13
CA SER A 56 3.85 16.03 -3.42
C SER A 56 5.11 16.27 -2.59
N PRO A 57 5.18 15.87 -1.30
CA PRO A 57 6.44 15.92 -0.56
C PRO A 57 7.52 15.01 -1.19
N CYS A 58 7.18 14.27 -2.26
CA CYS A 58 8.12 13.62 -3.17
C CYS A 58 8.89 14.59 -4.08
N ASP A 59 8.38 15.80 -4.30
CA ASP A 59 8.94 16.87 -5.15
C ASP A 59 9.48 18.06 -4.33
N ALA A 60 9.54 17.93 -2.99
CA ALA A 60 10.35 18.83 -2.20
C ALA A 60 11.79 18.72 -2.73
N GLU A 61 12.30 19.80 -3.33
CA GLU A 61 13.74 19.99 -3.54
C GLU A 61 14.45 19.40 -2.34
N PRO A 62 15.37 18.44 -2.53
CA PRO A 62 15.98 17.74 -1.41
C PRO A 62 16.63 18.81 -0.52
N GLY A 63 15.94 19.14 0.57
CA GLY A 63 16.54 19.87 1.67
C GLY A 63 17.82 19.12 2.01
N PRO A 64 18.93 19.83 2.30
CA PRO A 64 20.26 19.25 2.36
C PRO A 64 20.15 17.93 3.11
N ALA A 65 20.36 16.82 2.37
CA ALA A 65 20.09 15.49 2.87
C ALA A 65 20.84 15.40 4.19
N ALA A 66 20.12 15.35 5.31
CA ALA A 66 20.73 15.07 6.60
C ALA A 66 21.60 13.84 6.34
N ASP A 67 22.90 13.90 6.66
CA ASP A 67 23.92 12.91 6.29
C ASP A 67 23.47 11.48 6.62
N ALA A 68 22.65 10.92 5.74
CA ALA A 68 21.92 9.71 6.00
C ALA A 68 22.91 8.60 5.68
N VAL A 69 23.38 7.94 6.73
CA VAL A 69 24.31 6.84 6.57
C VAL A 69 23.60 5.72 5.82
N VAL A 70 23.96 5.55 4.55
CA VAL A 70 23.45 4.47 3.69
C VAL A 70 24.30 3.23 3.92
N TYR A 71 23.67 2.16 4.41
CA TYR A 71 24.31 0.87 4.58
C TYR A 71 23.98 -0.04 3.40
N ARG A 72 25.02 -0.66 2.82
CA ARG A 72 24.89 -1.71 1.81
C ARG A 72 25.11 -3.06 2.45
N TYR A 73 24.12 -3.93 2.35
CA TYR A 73 24.22 -5.32 2.82
C TYR A 73 24.38 -6.25 1.62
N ALA A 74 25.48 -7.00 1.58
CA ALA A 74 25.63 -8.10 0.64
C ALA A 74 24.76 -9.28 1.10
N ASP A 75 24.14 -9.98 0.14
CA ASP A 75 23.38 -11.21 0.39
C ASP A 75 22.27 -11.08 1.45
N ALA A 76 21.72 -9.87 1.62
CA ALA A 76 20.65 -9.58 2.58
C ALA A 76 19.36 -10.38 2.33
N VAL A 77 19.18 -10.87 1.11
CA VAL A 77 18.04 -11.70 0.72
C VAL A 77 18.56 -13.09 0.35
N PRO A 78 18.14 -14.16 1.08
CA PRO A 78 18.53 -15.52 0.75
C PRO A 78 18.19 -15.88 -0.71
N PRO A 79 19.06 -16.60 -1.44
CA PRO A 79 18.86 -16.92 -2.85
C PRO A 79 17.50 -17.59 -3.17
N PRO A 80 16.97 -18.54 -2.36
CA PRO A 80 15.67 -19.13 -2.61
C PRO A 80 14.54 -18.08 -2.56
N LEU A 81 14.57 -17.20 -1.56
CA LEU A 81 13.58 -16.14 -1.39
C LEU A 81 13.66 -15.12 -2.54
N LEU A 82 14.88 -14.73 -2.93
CA LEU A 82 15.10 -13.84 -4.07
C LEU A 82 14.55 -14.44 -5.37
N SER A 83 14.75 -15.75 -5.59
CA SER A 83 14.21 -16.46 -6.75
C SER A 83 12.68 -16.42 -6.78
N THR A 84 12.03 -16.72 -5.65
CA THR A 84 10.58 -16.67 -5.51
C THR A 84 10.03 -15.26 -5.78
N LEU A 85 10.66 -14.22 -5.22
CA LEU A 85 10.26 -12.83 -5.46
C LEU A 85 10.39 -12.45 -6.93
N LYS A 86 11.52 -12.79 -7.58
CA LYS A 86 11.72 -12.55 -9.02
C LYS A 86 10.66 -13.23 -9.88
N HIS A 87 10.23 -14.43 -9.50
CA HIS A 87 9.17 -15.14 -10.21
C HIS A 87 7.79 -14.50 -9.98
N ALA A 88 7.44 -14.22 -8.72
CA ALA A 88 6.16 -13.63 -8.32
C ALA A 88 5.90 -12.24 -8.94
N PHE A 89 6.97 -11.49 -9.21
CA PHE A 89 6.92 -10.15 -9.79
C PHE A 89 7.53 -10.09 -11.21
N ALA A 90 7.70 -11.23 -11.89
CA ALA A 90 8.14 -11.24 -13.28
C ALA A 90 7.17 -10.44 -14.16
N PRO A 91 7.59 -9.85 -15.29
CA PRO A 91 6.72 -8.99 -16.12
C PRO A 91 5.40 -9.63 -16.58
N ARG A 92 5.34 -10.97 -16.62
CA ARG A 92 4.16 -11.75 -17.03
C ARG A 92 3.52 -12.52 -15.86
N ALA A 93 3.92 -12.22 -14.63
CA ALA A 93 3.36 -12.87 -13.46
C ALA A 93 1.87 -12.50 -13.30
N PRO A 94 1.03 -13.45 -12.83
CA PRO A 94 -0.39 -13.21 -12.64
C PRO A 94 -0.69 -12.04 -11.72
N PHE A 95 0.20 -11.75 -10.76
CA PHE A 95 0.10 -10.62 -9.83
C PHE A 95 -0.30 -9.32 -10.55
N TRP A 96 0.32 -8.99 -11.68
CA TRP A 96 0.07 -7.72 -12.38
C TRP A 96 -1.31 -7.66 -13.04
N SER A 97 -1.75 -8.76 -13.66
CA SER A 97 -3.06 -8.84 -14.31
C SER A 97 -4.20 -8.96 -13.29
N GLU A 98 -3.99 -9.72 -12.22
CA GLU A 98 -5.00 -9.94 -11.17
C GLU A 98 -5.18 -8.71 -10.28
N THR A 99 -4.10 -7.95 -10.05
CA THR A 99 -4.19 -6.66 -9.36
C THR A 99 -4.50 -5.51 -10.30
N ASN A 100 -4.78 -5.74 -11.59
CA ASN A 100 -5.08 -4.68 -12.56
C ASN A 100 -4.08 -3.49 -12.47
N TYR A 101 -2.81 -3.81 -12.24
CA TYR A 101 -1.77 -2.83 -11.91
C TYR A 101 -1.58 -1.77 -13.01
N GLN A 102 -1.79 -2.18 -14.26
CA GLN A 102 -1.64 -1.35 -15.45
C GLN A 102 -2.68 -0.23 -15.55
N SER A 103 -3.83 -0.34 -14.87
CA SER A 103 -4.89 0.68 -14.94
C SER A 103 -4.72 1.83 -13.93
N GLY A 104 -3.53 1.99 -13.34
CA GLY A 104 -3.27 3.07 -12.37
C GLY A 104 -3.79 2.79 -10.95
N SER A 105 -4.04 1.53 -10.61
CA SER A 105 -4.56 1.16 -9.30
C SER A 105 -3.45 1.10 -8.25
N TYR A 106 -3.68 1.75 -7.10
CA TYR A 106 -2.79 1.73 -5.94
C TYR A 106 -3.15 0.56 -5.02
N TYR A 107 -2.16 -0.24 -4.62
CA TYR A 107 -2.30 -1.30 -3.64
C TYR A 107 -1.28 -1.13 -2.53
N SER A 108 -1.77 -1.11 -1.29
CA SER A 108 -0.95 -1.19 -0.09
C SER A 108 -1.34 -2.43 0.70
N PHE A 109 -0.34 -3.17 1.15
CA PHE A 109 -0.50 -4.29 2.03
C PHE A 109 0.14 -3.95 3.37
N TYR A 110 -0.49 -4.42 4.45
CA TYR A 110 0.05 -4.30 5.79
C TYR A 110 0.14 -5.68 6.42
N PHE A 111 1.32 -5.99 6.95
CA PHE A 111 1.65 -7.23 7.62
C PHE A 111 2.07 -6.94 9.06
N ARG A 112 1.44 -7.58 10.03
CA ARG A 112 1.86 -7.48 11.43
C ARG A 112 3.00 -8.47 11.66
N LEU A 113 4.11 -8.00 12.24
CA LEU A 113 5.30 -8.83 12.45
C LEU A 113 5.09 -9.96 13.48
N THR A 114 4.02 -9.88 14.26
CA THR A 114 3.60 -10.94 15.19
C THR A 114 2.92 -12.13 14.50
N ASP A 115 2.44 -11.95 13.27
CA ASP A 115 1.74 -13.00 12.53
C ASP A 115 2.76 -13.86 11.77
N PRO A 116 2.50 -15.16 11.57
CA PRO A 116 3.36 -15.99 10.71
C PRO A 116 3.29 -15.50 9.26
N PRO A 117 4.41 -15.48 8.51
CA PRO A 117 4.42 -15.02 7.12
C PRO A 117 3.64 -16.01 6.25
N SER A 118 2.73 -15.47 5.45
CA SER A 118 1.86 -16.19 4.51
C SER A 118 2.34 -16.11 3.05
N ASN A 119 3.22 -15.16 2.74
CA ASN A 119 3.76 -14.94 1.40
C ASN A 119 5.23 -14.49 1.41
N ALA A 120 5.84 -14.45 0.23
CA ALA A 120 7.26 -14.14 0.05
C ALA A 120 7.65 -12.71 0.47
N VAL A 121 6.75 -11.74 0.37
CA VAL A 121 7.04 -10.34 0.79
C VAL A 121 7.06 -10.23 2.31
N GLU A 122 6.16 -10.92 3.00
CA GLU A 122 6.15 -11.01 4.47
C GLU A 122 7.42 -11.72 4.98
N GLN A 123 7.82 -12.81 4.31
CA GLN A 123 9.07 -13.49 4.62
C GLN A 123 10.30 -12.59 4.38
N LEU A 124 10.27 -11.76 3.34
CA LEU A 124 11.30 -10.74 3.08
C LEU A 124 11.34 -9.70 4.19
N ALA A 125 10.19 -9.20 4.65
CA ALA A 125 10.12 -8.24 5.75
C ALA A 125 10.80 -8.79 7.02
N LEU A 126 10.50 -10.04 7.39
CA LEU A 126 11.13 -10.69 8.56
C LEU A 126 12.63 -10.91 8.37
N THR A 127 13.09 -11.12 7.13
CA THR A 127 14.51 -11.31 6.79
C THR A 127 15.29 -10.00 6.91
N LEU A 128 14.69 -8.88 6.49
CA LEU A 128 15.34 -7.56 6.51
C LEU A 128 15.23 -6.87 7.87
N LEU A 129 14.23 -7.23 8.70
CA LEU A 129 13.96 -6.58 9.99
C LEU A 129 15.19 -6.50 10.91
N PRO A 130 16.01 -7.56 11.09
CA PRO A 130 17.20 -7.48 11.95
C PRO A 130 18.24 -6.46 11.47
N LEU A 131 18.30 -6.18 10.16
CA LEU A 131 19.25 -5.24 9.57
C LEU A 131 18.93 -3.78 9.95
N THR A 132 17.71 -3.51 10.42
CA THR A 132 17.30 -2.17 10.85
C THR A 132 17.94 -1.74 12.18
N GLY A 133 18.45 -2.68 12.97
CA GLY A 133 18.91 -2.44 14.34
C GLY A 133 17.80 -2.00 15.30
N ARG A 134 16.54 -2.04 14.87
CA ARG A 134 15.36 -1.57 15.61
C ARG A 134 14.22 -2.58 15.56
N ALA A 135 14.55 -3.86 15.41
CA ALA A 135 13.56 -4.93 15.23
C ALA A 135 12.47 -4.91 16.32
N ASP A 136 12.85 -4.59 17.55
CA ASP A 136 11.97 -4.55 18.72
C ASP A 136 10.99 -3.37 18.71
N ASP A 137 11.28 -2.30 17.95
CA ASP A 137 10.44 -1.10 17.86
C ASP A 137 9.39 -1.20 16.74
N VAL A 138 9.55 -2.16 15.82
CA VAL A 138 8.71 -2.26 14.62
C VAL A 138 7.58 -3.25 14.88
N VAL A 139 6.35 -2.81 14.64
CA VAL A 139 5.13 -3.62 14.86
C VAL A 139 4.55 -4.21 13.58
N GLY A 140 4.96 -3.68 12.43
CA GLY A 140 4.41 -4.07 11.14
C GLY A 140 5.25 -3.59 9.97
N CYS A 141 5.04 -4.25 8.84
CA CYS A 141 5.61 -3.89 7.56
C CYS A 141 4.47 -3.44 6.64
N SER A 142 4.71 -2.34 5.91
CA SER A 142 3.86 -1.96 4.78
C SER A 142 4.67 -2.04 3.51
N TRP A 143 4.03 -2.53 2.45
CA TRP A 143 4.60 -2.51 1.11
C TRP A 143 3.51 -2.15 0.11
N TRP A 144 3.93 -1.49 -0.97
CA TRP A 144 3.04 -1.00 -2.02
C TRP A 144 3.71 -1.16 -3.38
N ALA A 145 2.90 -1.30 -4.41
CA ALA A 145 3.35 -1.25 -5.79
C ALA A 145 2.70 -0.04 -6.47
N HIS A 146 3.48 0.70 -7.26
CA HIS A 146 3.00 1.89 -7.97
C HIS A 146 3.32 1.79 -9.46
N SER A 147 2.30 1.83 -10.32
CA SER A 147 2.55 1.99 -11.75
C SER A 147 3.14 3.38 -11.98
N LYS A 148 4.33 3.43 -12.59
CA LYS A 148 4.81 4.67 -13.19
C LYS A 148 3.99 4.87 -14.45
N THR A 149 3.30 5.99 -14.56
CA THR A 149 2.74 6.43 -15.83
C THR A 149 3.89 6.58 -16.82
N CYS A 150 3.91 5.76 -17.86
CA CYS A 150 4.77 6.02 -19.01
C CYS A 150 4.30 7.35 -19.62
N SER A 151 5.15 8.38 -19.52
CA SER A 151 5.00 9.63 -20.29
C SER A 151 5.44 9.40 -21.72
#